data_AF-A0A9E5YK29-F1
#
_entry.id   AF-A0A9E5YK29-F1
#
_cell.length_a   1.000
_cell.length_b   1.000
_cell.length_c   1.000
_cell.angle_alpha   90.00
_cell.angle_beta   90.00
_cell.angle_gamma   90.00
#
_symmetry.space_group_name_H-M   'P 1'
#
loop_
_entity.id
_entity.type
_entity.pdbx_description
1 polymer ?
#
loop_
_entity_poly.entity_id
_entity_poly.type
_entity_poly.pdbx_seq_one_letter_code
_entity_poly.pdbx_strand_id
1 'polypeptide(L)'
;MNKRLTILGVMVAVTLVGAGCASSEAKPFGVADSDPSQAISGVGIFDEVVKYKGDNMLVRPSDIASTGQGKDGMPVIEDVKFVSVDEATEAEYLFDANYGVSVLDDGEYKFYPQQILSWHEIAYDEINGVKAAITYSEISGVTQIFAAEAQDGSPLTFGVSGLVWNNNSLLYDRETESLWSQVLSRGVYGEHAGEEMKTLPFDLIPWGVWKESHPDGLVLSTDTGSVRSYDHSPYGPYITAEVIYFPFVNVPDKALRPKDIVLGVVTETGTKAYQEGPVVEFSGSVKNDVVGETNVVVWFDGNERVLRAHERGDIEFESVDDGKLVDVDGNVWTLSDVERELVNEDTTLAQLQVQTMFWFEWSSLYPDSQLYAVVFRKGLVDGEYKLEEGEGREEEDGQHIEVTDPNFGKNPKVEAEVE
;
A
#
# COMPACT_ATOMS: atom_id res chain seq x y z
N MET A 1 -42.81 54.85 -34.21
CA MET A 1 -42.29 55.29 -32.90
C MET A 1 -41.44 54.15 -32.34
N ASN A 2 -40.18 54.08 -32.78
CA ASN A 2 -39.27 52.96 -32.49
C ASN A 2 -38.47 53.28 -31.24
N LYS A 3 -38.68 52.55 -30.14
CA LYS A 3 -37.75 52.54 -29.01
C LYS A 3 -36.80 51.35 -29.19
N ARG A 4 -35.60 51.61 -29.69
CA ARG A 4 -34.45 50.72 -29.56
C ARG A 4 -33.96 50.84 -28.11
N LEU A 5 -33.94 49.73 -27.39
CA LEU A 5 -33.31 49.62 -26.09
C LEU A 5 -31.82 49.35 -26.33
N THR A 6 -30.96 50.30 -25.97
CA THR A 6 -29.51 50.11 -25.98
C THR A 6 -29.12 49.37 -24.72
N ILE A 7 -28.71 48.11 -24.83
CA ILE A 7 -28.07 47.37 -23.74
C ILE A 7 -26.61 47.83 -23.70
N LEU A 8 -26.25 48.61 -22.69
CA LEU A 8 -24.86 48.89 -22.35
C LEU A 8 -24.30 47.62 -21.69
N GLY A 9 -23.45 46.88 -22.40
CA GLY A 9 -22.65 45.81 -21.80
C GLY A 9 -21.61 46.43 -20.87
N VAL A 10 -21.76 46.22 -19.57
CA VAL A 10 -20.70 46.48 -18.59
C VAL A 10 -19.69 45.34 -18.70
N MET A 11 -18.58 45.59 -19.38
CA MET A 11 -17.42 44.71 -19.39
C MET A 11 -16.67 44.94 -18.06
N VAL A 12 -16.87 44.07 -17.07
CA VAL A 12 -16.06 44.06 -15.85
C VAL A 12 -14.71 43.46 -16.23
N ALA A 13 -13.73 44.32 -16.45
CA ALA A 13 -12.32 43.92 -16.49
C ALA A 13 -11.88 43.54 -15.07
N VAL A 14 -11.87 42.24 -14.77
CA VAL A 14 -11.18 41.73 -13.59
C VAL A 14 -9.69 41.78 -13.91
N THR A 15 -9.05 42.86 -13.50
CA THR A 15 -7.59 42.94 -13.47
C THR A 15 -7.11 42.02 -12.35
N LEU A 16 -6.68 40.81 -12.70
CA LEU A 16 -5.85 39.99 -11.82
C LEU A 16 -4.54 40.76 -11.61
N VAL A 17 -4.45 41.47 -10.49
CA VAL A 17 -3.17 41.92 -9.95
C VAL A 17 -2.46 40.65 -9.50
N GLY A 18 -1.57 40.15 -10.36
CA GLY A 18 -0.61 39.12 -9.99
C GLY A 18 0.26 39.66 -8.86
N ALA A 19 -0.10 39.32 -7.63
CA ALA A 19 0.83 39.36 -6.52
C ALA A 19 1.82 38.22 -6.78
N GLY A 20 2.92 38.55 -7.47
CA GLY A 20 4.11 37.72 -7.49
C GLY A 20 4.68 37.66 -6.07
N CYS A 21 4.16 36.75 -5.26
CA CYS A 21 4.94 36.17 -4.19
C CYS A 21 5.84 35.13 -4.85
N ALA A 22 7.08 35.52 -5.11
CA ALA A 22 8.15 34.54 -5.21
C ALA A 22 8.24 33.85 -3.84
N SER A 23 7.54 32.73 -3.67
CA SER A 23 7.89 31.77 -2.64
C SER A 23 9.25 31.22 -3.05
N SER A 24 10.30 31.68 -2.39
CA SER A 24 11.46 30.83 -2.22
C SER A 24 10.98 29.64 -1.40
N GLU A 25 10.51 28.59 -2.07
CA GLU A 25 10.22 27.30 -1.47
C GLU A 25 11.54 26.82 -0.85
N ALA A 26 11.69 27.04 0.45
CA ALA A 26 12.61 26.23 1.22
C ALA A 26 12.09 24.80 1.08
N LYS A 27 12.84 23.96 0.37
CA LYS A 27 12.50 22.54 0.23
C LYS A 27 12.38 21.98 1.64
N PRO A 28 11.23 21.37 2.02
CA PRO A 28 10.92 21.14 3.43
C PRO A 28 11.91 20.23 4.18
N PHE A 29 12.87 19.58 3.50
CA PHE A 29 13.90 18.75 4.12
C PHE A 29 15.28 18.87 3.48
N GLY A 30 15.59 19.95 2.74
CA GLY A 30 16.92 20.15 2.13
C GLY A 30 17.32 19.14 1.03
N VAL A 31 16.47 18.15 0.72
CA VAL A 31 16.68 17.12 -0.31
C VAL A 31 16.99 17.78 -1.67
N ALA A 32 18.12 17.44 -2.25
CA ALA A 32 18.61 18.05 -3.49
C ALA A 32 18.16 17.26 -4.73
N ASP A 33 17.82 17.93 -5.85
CA ASP A 33 17.21 17.29 -7.05
C ASP A 33 18.21 16.50 -7.94
N SER A 34 19.28 16.00 -7.36
CA SER A 34 20.46 15.56 -8.12
C SER A 34 20.95 14.21 -7.63
N ASP A 35 21.30 13.36 -8.57
CA ASP A 35 21.76 11.98 -8.33
C ASP A 35 23.21 11.94 -7.80
N PRO A 36 23.49 11.28 -6.66
CA PRO A 36 24.86 11.02 -6.26
C PRO A 36 25.54 10.08 -7.26
N SER A 37 26.84 10.29 -7.51
CA SER A 37 27.59 9.56 -8.55
C SER A 37 27.91 8.08 -8.23
N GLN A 38 27.17 7.43 -7.34
CA GLN A 38 27.40 6.04 -6.93
C GLN A 38 26.48 5.07 -7.69
N ALA A 39 26.89 3.80 -7.78
CA ALA A 39 26.11 2.77 -8.46
C ALA A 39 24.79 2.56 -7.73
N ILE A 40 23.69 2.63 -8.48
CA ILE A 40 22.32 2.41 -8.00
C ILE A 40 22.02 0.94 -8.28
N SER A 41 21.64 0.15 -7.27
CA SER A 41 20.94 -1.11 -7.56
C SER A 41 19.61 -0.76 -8.19
N GLY A 42 19.18 -1.55 -9.18
CA GLY A 42 18.23 -1.19 -10.25
C GLY A 42 16.81 -0.72 -9.86
N VAL A 43 16.55 -0.31 -8.62
CA VAL A 43 15.27 0.12 -8.08
C VAL A 43 15.28 1.48 -7.35
N GLY A 44 16.31 2.31 -7.55
CA GLY A 44 16.36 3.66 -6.95
C GLY A 44 16.67 3.69 -5.44
N ILE A 45 17.05 2.52 -4.90
CA ILE A 45 17.58 2.30 -3.56
C ILE A 45 19.10 2.09 -3.70
N PHE A 46 19.89 2.60 -2.75
CA PHE A 46 21.32 2.32 -2.70
C PHE A 46 21.59 1.04 -1.89
N ASP A 47 22.56 0.23 -2.33
CA ASP A 47 22.97 -1.01 -1.63
C ASP A 47 23.49 -0.73 -0.21
N GLU A 48 24.01 0.47 0.00
CA GLU A 48 24.48 0.97 1.29
C GLU A 48 24.10 2.44 1.44
N VAL A 49 24.05 2.90 2.68
CA VAL A 49 23.78 4.31 2.99
C VAL A 49 24.90 5.19 2.43
N VAL A 50 24.53 6.11 1.55
CA VAL A 50 25.44 7.04 0.89
C VAL A 50 25.35 8.42 1.51
N LYS A 51 26.50 9.07 1.68
CA LYS A 51 26.57 10.47 2.12
C LYS A 51 26.49 11.41 0.93
N TYR A 52 25.45 12.24 0.88
CA TYR A 52 25.26 13.24 -0.16
C TYR A 52 25.06 14.64 0.44
N LYS A 53 25.92 15.58 0.06
CA LYS A 53 25.90 16.99 0.56
C LYS A 53 25.93 17.18 2.08
N GLY A 54 26.26 16.13 2.84
CA GLY A 54 26.34 16.18 4.30
C GLY A 54 25.35 15.24 4.97
N ASP A 55 24.30 14.84 4.25
CA ASP A 55 23.20 14.01 4.74
C ASP A 55 23.37 12.56 4.30
N ASN A 56 22.85 11.62 5.08
CA ASN A 56 22.81 10.21 4.72
C ASN A 56 21.55 9.91 3.90
N MET A 57 21.68 9.04 2.90
CA MET A 57 20.63 8.71 1.93
C MET A 57 20.60 7.21 1.68
N LEU A 58 19.41 6.62 1.69
CA LEU A 58 19.17 5.25 1.21
C LEU A 58 18.50 5.23 -0.16
N VAL A 59 17.80 6.30 -0.53
CA VAL A 59 17.12 6.43 -1.82
C VAL A 59 17.64 7.62 -2.61
N ARG A 60 17.48 7.61 -3.93
CA ARG A 60 17.88 8.74 -4.77
C ARG A 60 17.09 10.00 -4.40
N PRO A 61 17.78 11.11 -4.08
CA PRO A 61 17.13 12.38 -3.79
C PRO A 61 16.19 12.88 -4.90
N SER A 62 16.50 12.56 -6.16
CA SER A 62 15.68 12.93 -7.33
C SER A 62 14.35 12.19 -7.42
N ASP A 63 14.20 11.07 -6.71
CA ASP A 63 12.97 10.26 -6.71
C ASP A 63 11.99 10.70 -5.60
N ILE A 64 12.43 11.61 -4.73
CA ILE A 64 11.60 12.23 -3.70
C ILE A 64 10.89 13.43 -4.31
N ALA A 65 9.56 13.40 -4.29
CA ALA A 65 8.72 14.46 -4.83
C ALA A 65 7.90 15.14 -3.72
N SER A 66 7.55 16.41 -3.93
CA SER A 66 6.60 17.12 -3.08
C SER A 66 5.17 16.78 -3.48
N THR A 67 4.30 16.56 -2.50
CA THR A 67 2.86 16.39 -2.74
C THR A 67 2.15 17.70 -3.04
N GLY A 68 2.83 18.83 -2.86
CA GLY A 68 2.23 20.17 -2.81
C GLY A 68 1.57 20.49 -1.46
N GLN A 69 1.45 19.51 -0.56
CA GLN A 69 1.11 19.76 0.84
C GLN A 69 2.37 20.18 1.61
N GLY A 70 2.19 21.06 2.60
CA GLY A 70 3.26 21.38 3.54
C GLY A 70 3.52 20.23 4.51
N LYS A 71 4.64 20.30 5.22
CA LYS A 71 4.91 19.51 6.43
C LYS A 71 3.71 19.64 7.39
N ASP A 72 3.26 18.51 7.92
CA ASP A 72 2.07 18.37 8.77
C ASP A 72 0.76 18.84 8.11
N GLY A 73 0.68 18.83 6.76
CA GLY A 73 -0.54 19.15 6.01
C GLY A 73 -1.71 18.20 6.32
N MET A 74 -1.40 16.97 6.74
CA MET A 74 -2.32 16.02 7.32
C MET A 74 -2.03 15.86 8.81
N PRO A 75 -2.96 16.24 9.70
CA PRO A 75 -2.72 16.20 11.14
C PRO A 75 -2.67 14.75 11.64
N VAL A 76 -1.67 14.41 12.43
CA VAL A 76 -1.56 13.10 13.08
C VAL A 76 -2.62 12.94 14.18
N ILE A 77 -3.14 11.74 14.39
CA ILE A 77 -3.97 11.41 15.57
C ILE A 77 -3.04 11.04 16.72
N GLU A 78 -2.84 11.97 17.65
CA GLU A 78 -1.94 11.80 18.81
C GLU A 78 -2.57 11.00 19.96
N ASP A 79 -3.89 11.05 20.08
CA ASP A 79 -4.67 10.42 21.16
C ASP A 79 -5.89 9.75 20.54
N VAL A 80 -5.80 8.45 20.29
CA VAL A 80 -6.89 7.66 19.73
C VAL A 80 -8.02 7.53 20.75
N LYS A 81 -9.25 7.67 20.27
CA LYS A 81 -10.46 7.44 21.06
C LYS A 81 -11.26 6.35 20.38
N PHE A 82 -11.81 5.45 21.17
CA PHE A 82 -12.59 4.33 20.66
C PHE A 82 -14.06 4.46 21.03
N VAL A 83 -14.90 3.93 20.15
CA VAL A 83 -16.33 3.72 20.36
C VAL A 83 -16.66 2.24 20.15
N SER A 84 -17.83 1.80 20.64
CA SER A 84 -18.30 0.45 20.39
C SER A 84 -18.70 0.24 18.92
N VAL A 85 -18.79 -1.03 18.50
CA VAL A 85 -19.34 -1.41 17.19
C VAL A 85 -20.75 -0.84 16.96
N ASP A 86 -21.63 -0.91 17.96
CA ASP A 86 -22.99 -0.39 17.87
C ASP A 86 -22.98 1.12 17.61
N GLU A 87 -22.20 1.89 18.37
CA GLU A 87 -22.08 3.34 18.20
C GLU A 87 -21.48 3.70 16.84
N ALA A 88 -20.45 2.98 16.38
CA ALA A 88 -19.87 3.20 15.06
C ALA A 88 -20.87 2.90 13.93
N THR A 89 -21.69 1.86 14.09
CA THR A 89 -22.74 1.47 13.14
C THR A 89 -23.86 2.51 13.10
N GLU A 90 -24.32 2.98 14.26
CA GLU A 90 -25.37 4.02 14.37
C GLU A 90 -24.94 5.38 13.81
N ALA A 91 -23.63 5.68 13.85
CA ALA A 91 -23.09 6.93 13.30
C ALA A 91 -23.03 6.96 11.76
N GLU A 92 -23.26 5.83 11.08
CA GLU A 92 -23.38 5.70 9.61
C GLU A 92 -22.22 6.29 8.79
N TYR A 93 -21.01 6.38 9.35
CA TYR A 93 -19.83 6.90 8.63
C TYR A 93 -19.00 5.82 7.92
N LEU A 94 -19.18 4.53 8.30
CA LEU A 94 -18.50 3.37 7.71
C LEU A 94 -19.48 2.51 6.91
N PHE A 95 -19.18 2.30 5.64
CA PHE A 95 -19.88 1.32 4.80
C PHE A 95 -19.23 -0.06 4.96
N ASP A 96 -20.00 -1.13 4.80
CA ASP A 96 -19.53 -2.51 5.01
C ASP A 96 -18.31 -2.89 4.16
N ALA A 97 -18.16 -2.26 2.98
CA ALA A 97 -17.04 -2.48 2.08
C ALA A 97 -15.79 -1.64 2.41
N ASN A 98 -15.86 -0.71 3.38
CA ASN A 98 -14.68 0.05 3.79
C ASN A 98 -13.73 -0.87 4.54
N TYR A 99 -12.46 -0.87 4.13
CA TYR A 99 -11.41 -1.57 4.84
C TYR A 99 -10.94 -0.79 6.07
N GLY A 100 -10.47 -1.52 7.06
CA GLY A 100 -9.73 -0.98 8.19
C GLY A 100 -8.69 -1.96 8.68
N VAL A 101 -7.81 -1.41 9.52
CA VAL A 101 -6.74 -2.14 10.17
C VAL A 101 -7.31 -2.83 11.41
N SER A 102 -7.23 -4.15 11.48
CA SER A 102 -7.60 -4.94 12.65
C SER A 102 -6.36 -5.35 13.42
N VAL A 103 -6.38 -5.10 14.73
CA VAL A 103 -5.29 -5.41 15.66
C VAL A 103 -5.88 -6.12 16.87
N LEU A 104 -5.18 -7.16 17.35
CA LEU A 104 -5.45 -7.76 18.65
C LEU A 104 -4.52 -7.13 19.71
N ASP A 105 -5.12 -6.49 20.70
CA ASP A 105 -4.43 -5.79 21.79
C ASP A 105 -4.89 -6.33 23.14
N ASP A 106 -4.02 -7.09 23.81
CA ASP A 106 -4.26 -7.72 25.12
C ASP A 106 -5.60 -8.49 25.21
N GLY A 107 -6.02 -9.12 24.10
CA GLY A 107 -7.26 -9.90 23.99
C GLY A 107 -8.49 -9.10 23.53
N GLU A 108 -8.34 -7.80 23.26
CA GLU A 108 -9.39 -6.93 22.71
C GLU A 108 -9.06 -6.57 21.25
N TYR A 109 -10.04 -6.70 20.36
CA TYR A 109 -9.87 -6.32 18.97
C TYR A 109 -10.15 -4.83 18.76
N LYS A 110 -9.23 -4.15 18.10
CA LYS A 110 -9.34 -2.74 17.69
C LYS A 110 -9.40 -2.62 16.17
N PHE A 111 -10.27 -1.74 15.67
CA PHE A 111 -10.43 -1.42 14.25
C PHE A 111 -10.10 0.06 13.98
N TYR A 112 -9.17 0.29 13.06
CA TYR A 112 -8.80 1.63 12.60
C TYR A 112 -9.25 1.80 11.14
N PRO A 113 -10.38 2.49 10.88
CA PRO A 113 -10.88 2.64 9.52
C PRO A 113 -9.88 3.36 8.62
N GLN A 114 -9.54 2.77 7.47
CA GLN A 114 -8.65 3.41 6.50
C GLN A 114 -9.21 4.75 6.02
N GLN A 115 -10.53 4.89 6.00
CA GLN A 115 -11.22 6.14 5.68
C GLN A 115 -10.89 7.28 6.65
N ILE A 116 -10.70 7.00 7.95
CA ILE A 116 -10.19 8.00 8.90
C ILE A 116 -8.70 8.20 8.63
N LEU A 117 -7.93 7.11 8.55
CA LEU A 117 -6.48 7.19 8.36
C LEU A 117 -6.09 7.93 7.08
N SER A 118 -6.90 7.90 6.01
CA SER A 118 -6.68 8.67 4.78
C SER A 118 -6.50 10.18 5.03
N TRP A 119 -7.17 10.74 6.03
CA TRP A 119 -7.11 12.16 6.38
C TRP A 119 -5.95 12.54 7.31
N HIS A 120 -5.35 11.54 7.94
CA HIS A 120 -4.40 11.71 9.04
C HIS A 120 -3.03 11.10 8.76
N GLU A 121 -2.98 10.10 7.87
CA GLU A 121 -1.92 9.14 7.55
C GLU A 121 -1.33 8.36 8.74
N ILE A 122 -1.36 8.91 9.95
CA ILE A 122 -0.75 8.35 11.15
C ILE A 122 -1.73 8.46 12.32
N ALA A 123 -1.92 7.36 13.05
CA ALA A 123 -2.53 7.33 14.37
C ALA A 123 -1.59 6.66 15.37
N TYR A 124 -1.43 7.27 16.54
CA TYR A 124 -0.65 6.72 17.65
C TYR A 124 -1.53 5.94 18.61
N ASP A 125 -1.12 4.71 18.94
CA ASP A 125 -1.74 3.90 19.98
C ASP A 125 -0.66 3.08 20.72
N GLU A 126 -1.06 2.36 21.76
CA GLU A 126 -0.28 1.30 22.38
C GLU A 126 -0.92 -0.05 22.01
N ILE A 127 -0.12 -0.99 21.52
CA ILE A 127 -0.54 -2.32 21.10
C ILE A 127 0.33 -3.34 21.84
N ASN A 128 -0.28 -4.15 22.71
CA ASN A 128 0.38 -5.15 23.56
C ASN A 128 1.56 -4.55 24.34
N GLY A 129 1.37 -3.34 24.88
CA GLY A 129 2.39 -2.57 25.61
C GLY A 129 3.48 -1.90 24.76
N VAL A 130 3.39 -1.99 23.42
CA VAL A 130 4.31 -1.34 22.48
C VAL A 130 3.67 -0.08 21.93
N LYS A 131 4.34 1.07 22.11
CA LYS A 131 3.93 2.31 21.43
C LYS A 131 4.04 2.13 19.93
N ALA A 132 2.96 2.37 19.21
CA ALA A 132 2.84 2.05 17.81
C ALA A 132 2.34 3.24 16.98
N ALA A 133 2.87 3.36 15.76
CA ALA A 133 2.34 4.22 14.71
C ALA A 133 1.58 3.35 13.70
N ILE A 134 0.25 3.52 13.65
CA ILE A 134 -0.61 2.91 12.64
C ILE A 134 -0.65 3.86 11.45
N THR A 135 -0.20 3.40 10.28
CA THR A 135 0.00 4.25 9.11
C THR A 135 -0.79 3.77 7.90
N TYR A 136 -1.33 4.69 7.11
CA TYR A 136 -1.97 4.40 5.83
C TYR A 136 -1.78 5.54 4.84
N SER A 137 -1.23 5.20 3.67
CA SER A 137 -1.06 6.13 2.55
C SER A 137 -2.03 5.76 1.44
N GLU A 138 -3.17 6.45 1.36
CA GLU A 138 -4.22 6.19 0.34
C GLU A 138 -3.67 6.27 -1.10
N ILE A 139 -2.65 7.09 -1.31
CA ILE A 139 -2.06 7.28 -2.64
C ILE A 139 -1.37 6.02 -3.19
N SER A 140 -0.85 5.15 -2.31
CA SER A 140 -0.16 3.89 -2.64
C SER A 140 -0.93 2.64 -2.21
N GLY A 141 -1.95 2.80 -1.36
CA GLY A 141 -2.70 1.69 -0.78
C GLY A 141 -1.95 0.95 0.33
N VAL A 142 -0.79 1.46 0.75
CA VAL A 142 0.06 0.83 1.77
C VAL A 142 -0.47 1.16 3.16
N THR A 143 -0.72 0.13 3.97
CA THR A 143 -0.89 0.22 5.42
C THR A 143 0.31 -0.45 6.10
N GLN A 144 0.80 0.11 7.19
CA GLN A 144 1.78 -0.54 8.04
C GLN A 144 1.63 -0.09 9.49
N ILE A 145 1.89 -0.99 10.43
CA ILE A 145 2.06 -0.65 11.84
C ILE A 145 3.52 -0.80 12.21
N PHE A 146 4.09 0.22 12.85
CA PHE A 146 5.47 0.24 13.35
C PHE A 146 5.50 0.41 14.87
N ALA A 147 6.47 -0.21 15.53
CA ALA A 147 6.90 0.26 16.84
C ALA A 147 7.48 1.68 16.71
N ALA A 148 7.03 2.60 17.56
CA ALA A 148 7.47 3.99 17.59
C ALA A 148 8.79 4.13 18.37
N GLU A 149 9.76 3.29 18.03
CA GLU A 149 11.07 3.17 18.69
C GLU A 149 12.14 2.85 17.64
N ALA A 150 13.26 3.56 17.71
CA ALA A 150 14.46 3.32 16.92
C ALA A 150 15.22 2.09 17.42
N GLN A 151 16.17 1.59 16.64
CA GLN A 151 16.96 0.41 16.99
C GLN A 151 17.81 0.58 18.26
N ASP A 152 18.15 1.82 18.62
CA ASP A 152 18.88 2.14 19.85
C ASP A 152 17.97 2.30 21.07
N GLY A 153 16.65 2.12 20.91
CA GLY A 153 15.64 2.27 21.95
C GLY A 153 15.15 3.70 22.15
N SER A 154 15.58 4.67 21.33
CA SER A 154 15.06 6.03 21.39
C SER A 154 13.64 6.11 20.81
N PRO A 155 12.75 6.93 21.38
CA PRO A 155 11.39 7.06 20.89
C PRO A 155 11.38 7.77 19.53
N LEU A 156 10.61 7.22 18.58
CA LEU A 156 10.35 7.87 17.29
C LEU A 156 9.00 8.57 17.34
N THR A 157 8.97 9.83 16.89
CA THR A 157 7.71 10.58 16.78
C THR A 157 7.58 11.14 15.39
N PHE A 158 6.61 10.62 14.65
CA PHE A 158 6.44 10.86 13.24
C PHE A 158 5.42 11.97 12.98
N GLY A 159 5.66 12.73 11.93
CA GLY A 159 4.65 13.53 11.25
C GLY A 159 4.65 13.26 9.76
N VAL A 160 3.67 13.83 9.06
CA VAL A 160 3.55 13.72 7.61
C VAL A 160 4.46 14.76 6.95
N SER A 161 5.42 14.31 6.15
CA SER A 161 6.45 15.21 5.60
C SER A 161 5.95 16.13 4.49
N GLY A 162 4.86 15.75 3.80
CA GLY A 162 4.46 16.37 2.53
C GLY A 162 5.33 15.93 1.35
N LEU A 163 6.20 14.95 1.55
CA LEU A 163 7.02 14.33 0.52
C LEU A 163 6.56 12.90 0.26
N VAL A 164 6.84 12.42 -0.96
CA VAL A 164 6.60 11.04 -1.37
C VAL A 164 7.85 10.46 -2.02
N TRP A 165 8.01 9.15 -1.90
CA TRP A 165 8.94 8.37 -2.68
C TRP A 165 8.20 7.16 -3.23
N ASN A 166 8.34 6.91 -4.53
CA ASN A 166 7.56 5.90 -5.24
C ASN A 166 6.05 6.01 -4.91
N ASN A 167 5.39 7.16 -5.08
CA ASN A 167 3.97 7.36 -4.71
C ASN A 167 3.56 7.06 -3.25
N ASN A 168 4.46 6.66 -2.35
CA ASN A 168 4.17 6.45 -0.94
C ASN A 168 4.58 7.66 -0.10
N SER A 169 3.71 8.08 0.82
CA SER A 169 3.98 9.21 1.72
C SER A 169 5.17 8.91 2.64
N LEU A 170 6.16 9.80 2.64
CA LEU A 170 7.27 9.73 3.58
C LEU A 170 6.86 10.33 4.92
N LEU A 171 7.13 9.60 5.99
CA LEU A 171 7.02 10.12 7.34
C LEU A 171 8.30 10.90 7.66
N TYR A 172 8.24 11.88 8.54
CA TYR A 172 9.45 12.48 9.12
C TYR A 172 9.47 12.26 10.63
N ASP A 173 10.64 11.94 11.19
CA ASP A 173 10.84 11.95 12.63
C ASP A 173 11.02 13.40 13.13
N ARG A 174 10.26 13.79 14.15
CA ARG A 174 10.20 15.17 14.66
C ARG A 174 11.46 15.59 15.39
N GLU A 175 12.21 14.65 15.95
CA GLU A 175 13.45 14.93 16.69
C GLU A 175 14.65 15.13 15.74
N THR A 176 14.80 14.25 14.75
CA THR A 176 15.98 14.24 13.85
C THR A 176 15.72 14.81 12.45
N GLU A 177 14.46 15.02 12.08
CA GLU A 177 14.01 15.34 10.71
C GLU A 177 14.40 14.29 9.66
N SER A 178 14.74 13.07 10.10
CA SER A 178 14.95 11.93 9.20
C SER A 178 13.65 11.57 8.48
N LEU A 179 13.72 11.17 7.21
CA LEU A 179 12.56 10.69 6.47
C LEU A 179 12.51 9.16 6.51
N TRP A 180 11.31 8.61 6.66
CA TRP A 180 11.04 7.19 6.78
C TRP A 180 10.02 6.74 5.73
N SER A 181 10.31 5.63 5.07
CA SER A 181 9.43 5.01 4.09
C SER A 181 8.60 3.91 4.75
N GLN A 182 7.27 3.99 4.59
CA GLN A 182 6.35 2.98 5.11
C GLN A 182 6.55 1.66 4.35
N VAL A 183 6.66 1.73 3.02
CA VAL A 183 6.81 0.55 2.16
C VAL A 183 8.15 -0.17 2.37
N LEU A 184 9.24 0.55 2.64
CA LEU A 184 10.53 -0.08 2.94
C LEU A 184 10.69 -0.45 4.41
N SER A 185 9.82 0.02 5.29
CA SER A 185 9.98 -0.06 6.75
C SER A 185 11.35 0.46 7.21
N ARG A 186 11.87 1.53 6.57
CA ARG A 186 13.24 2.02 6.78
C ARG A 186 13.36 3.53 6.72
N GLY A 187 14.36 4.07 7.42
CA GLY A 187 14.82 5.44 7.24
C GLY A 187 15.48 5.58 5.87
N VAL A 188 15.08 6.58 5.10
CA VAL A 188 15.55 6.80 3.73
C VAL A 188 16.41 8.05 3.55
N TYR A 189 16.34 8.97 4.52
CA TYR A 189 17.07 10.23 4.54
C TYR A 189 17.39 10.64 5.99
N GLY A 190 18.54 11.26 6.21
CA GLY A 190 18.88 11.89 7.48
C GLY A 190 19.62 10.96 8.43
N GLU A 191 19.57 11.26 9.73
CA GLU A 191 20.31 10.52 10.77
C GLU A 191 20.03 9.02 10.73
N HIS A 192 18.76 8.64 10.57
CA HIS A 192 18.30 7.25 10.57
C HIS A 192 18.30 6.57 9.18
N ALA A 193 18.94 7.15 8.16
CA ALA A 193 18.98 6.51 6.85
C ALA A 193 19.61 5.09 6.93
N GLY A 194 18.94 4.09 6.37
CA GLY A 194 19.32 2.68 6.41
C GLY A 194 18.77 1.91 7.62
N GLU A 195 18.27 2.60 8.65
CA GLU A 195 17.74 1.97 9.85
C GLU A 195 16.37 1.32 9.58
N GLU A 196 16.14 0.13 10.11
CA GLU A 196 14.87 -0.61 9.98
C GLU A 196 13.92 -0.30 11.14
N MET A 197 12.63 -0.15 10.82
CA MET A 197 11.55 -0.05 11.79
C MET A 197 11.00 -1.44 12.07
N LYS A 198 10.78 -1.76 13.36
CA LYS A 198 10.09 -2.98 13.75
C LYS A 198 8.60 -2.87 13.37
N THR A 199 8.15 -3.74 12.48
CA THR A 199 6.72 -3.85 12.11
C THR A 199 5.93 -4.65 13.14
N LEU A 200 4.65 -4.31 13.32
CA LEU A 200 3.71 -5.09 14.14
C LEU A 200 2.66 -5.76 13.24
N PRO A 201 2.15 -6.95 13.62
CA PRO A 201 1.15 -7.68 12.84
C PRO A 201 -0.22 -6.98 12.86
N PHE A 202 -0.93 -7.07 11.74
CA PHE A 202 -2.30 -6.56 11.59
C PHE A 202 -2.98 -7.26 10.42
N ASP A 203 -4.31 -7.12 10.34
CA ASP A 203 -5.08 -7.53 9.18
C ASP A 203 -5.78 -6.34 8.53
N LEU A 204 -5.94 -6.39 7.20
CA LEU A 204 -6.82 -5.49 6.47
C LEU A 204 -8.13 -6.20 6.18
N ILE A 205 -9.21 -5.74 6.80
CA ILE A 205 -10.49 -6.44 6.79
C ILE A 205 -11.64 -5.45 6.50
N PRO A 206 -12.64 -5.84 5.69
CA PRO A 206 -13.83 -5.03 5.49
C PRO A 206 -14.61 -4.85 6.79
N TRP A 207 -15.09 -3.63 7.05
CA TRP A 207 -15.88 -3.28 8.22
C TRP A 207 -17.07 -4.23 8.44
N GLY A 208 -17.77 -4.59 7.35
CA GLY A 208 -18.91 -5.50 7.41
C GLY A 208 -18.55 -6.87 7.97
N VAL A 209 -17.38 -7.39 7.60
CA VAL A 209 -16.88 -8.68 8.11
C VAL A 209 -16.34 -8.53 9.53
N TRP A 210 -15.63 -7.43 9.80
CA TRP A 210 -15.02 -7.18 11.10
C TRP A 210 -16.05 -7.05 12.22
N LYS A 211 -17.12 -6.27 12.00
CA LYS A 211 -18.16 -6.07 13.03
C LYS A 211 -18.98 -7.33 13.33
N GLU A 212 -19.08 -8.24 12.37
CA GLU A 212 -19.73 -9.54 12.56
C GLU A 212 -18.85 -10.52 13.35
N SER A 213 -17.54 -10.50 13.10
CA SER A 213 -16.55 -11.34 13.78
C SER A 213 -16.15 -10.81 15.16
N HIS A 214 -16.22 -9.50 15.38
CA HIS A 214 -15.77 -8.81 16.59
C HIS A 214 -16.85 -7.86 17.16
N PRO A 215 -18.03 -8.36 17.55
CA PRO A 215 -19.15 -7.50 18.00
C PRO A 215 -18.82 -6.70 19.28
N ASP A 216 -17.92 -7.22 20.11
CA ASP A 216 -17.46 -6.57 21.35
C ASP A 216 -16.21 -5.70 21.13
N GLY A 217 -15.75 -5.54 19.88
CA GLY A 217 -14.53 -4.81 19.55
C GLY A 217 -14.66 -3.29 19.65
N LEU A 218 -13.50 -2.63 19.60
CA LEU A 218 -13.36 -1.18 19.65
C LEU A 218 -13.07 -0.58 18.27
N VAL A 219 -13.76 0.49 17.91
CA VAL A 219 -13.60 1.17 16.62
C VAL A 219 -13.06 2.57 16.84
N LEU A 220 -12.01 2.96 16.11
CA LEU A 220 -11.47 4.31 16.16
C LEU A 220 -12.59 5.32 15.84
N SER A 221 -12.79 6.25 16.78
CA SER A 221 -13.81 7.29 16.72
C SER A 221 -13.46 8.37 15.71
N THR A 222 -14.48 9.10 15.26
CA THR A 222 -14.33 10.32 14.48
C THR A 222 -13.87 11.52 15.34
N ASP A 223 -13.89 11.40 16.69
CA ASP A 223 -13.31 12.37 17.63
C ASP A 223 -11.77 12.28 17.65
N THR A 224 -11.19 12.74 16.55
CA THR A 224 -9.75 12.71 16.21
C THR A 224 -9.02 13.99 16.60
N GLY A 225 -9.71 14.95 17.24
CA GLY A 225 -9.19 16.30 17.46
C GLY A 225 -9.18 17.21 16.22
N SER A 226 -9.63 16.71 15.06
CA SER A 226 -9.76 17.47 13.81
C SER A 226 -11.20 17.59 13.34
N VAL A 227 -11.55 18.72 12.69
CA VAL A 227 -12.86 18.90 12.04
C VAL A 227 -12.77 18.43 10.60
N ARG A 228 -13.18 17.18 10.35
CA ARG A 228 -13.24 16.55 9.02
C ARG A 228 -14.58 15.89 8.79
N SER A 229 -14.91 15.68 7.53
CA SER A 229 -15.99 14.79 7.12
C SER A 229 -15.34 13.50 6.66
N TYR A 230 -15.46 12.45 7.46
CA TYR A 230 -14.83 11.17 7.14
C TYR A 230 -15.61 10.39 6.09
N ASP A 231 -16.83 10.77 5.73
CA ASP A 231 -17.68 10.10 4.72
C ASP A 231 -17.11 10.08 3.28
N HIS A 232 -15.99 10.77 3.02
CA HIS A 232 -15.28 10.75 1.76
C HIS A 232 -13.76 10.83 1.97
N SER A 233 -13.02 10.41 0.94
CA SER A 233 -11.56 10.50 0.90
C SER A 233 -11.07 11.94 0.64
N PRO A 234 -9.93 12.37 1.23
CA PRO A 234 -9.27 13.63 0.90
C PRO A 234 -8.73 13.68 -0.54
N TYR A 235 -8.60 12.53 -1.19
CA TYR A 235 -8.19 12.36 -2.58
C TYR A 235 -9.37 12.13 -3.54
N GLY A 236 -10.61 12.22 -3.05
CA GLY A 236 -11.82 12.09 -3.85
C GLY A 236 -11.95 10.70 -4.50
N PRO A 237 -12.15 10.59 -5.83
CA PRO A 237 -12.31 9.30 -6.50
C PRO A 237 -10.97 8.61 -6.81
N TYR A 238 -9.85 9.03 -6.21
CA TYR A 238 -8.51 8.58 -6.58
C TYR A 238 -8.37 7.05 -6.58
N ILE A 239 -8.83 6.37 -5.52
CA ILE A 239 -8.76 4.90 -5.37
C ILE A 239 -9.39 4.18 -6.56
N THR A 240 -10.45 4.73 -7.17
CA THR A 240 -11.15 4.09 -8.29
C THR A 240 -10.72 4.60 -9.66
N ALA A 241 -9.92 5.66 -9.72
CA ALA A 241 -9.40 6.21 -10.97
C ALA A 241 -8.13 5.47 -11.43
N GLU A 242 -7.82 5.49 -12.72
CA GLU A 242 -6.54 4.96 -13.23
C GLU A 242 -5.37 5.96 -13.07
N VAL A 243 -5.66 7.24 -12.82
CA VAL A 243 -4.63 8.29 -12.68
C VAL A 243 -3.73 8.02 -11.47
N ILE A 244 -2.45 8.29 -11.63
CA ILE A 244 -1.44 8.22 -10.58
C ILE A 244 -0.79 9.60 -10.47
N TYR A 245 -0.65 10.11 -9.25
CA TYR A 245 -0.30 11.51 -9.03
C TYR A 245 1.21 11.78 -9.01
N PHE A 246 2.02 10.82 -8.55
CA PHE A 246 3.42 11.06 -8.26
C PHE A 246 4.36 10.15 -9.07
N PRO A 247 5.67 10.46 -9.09
CA PRO A 247 6.67 9.66 -9.80
C PRO A 247 6.87 8.26 -9.21
N PHE A 248 7.38 7.37 -10.06
CA PHE A 248 7.80 6.02 -9.72
C PHE A 248 9.32 5.91 -9.76
N VAL A 249 9.88 4.96 -9.00
CA VAL A 249 11.30 4.62 -9.12
C VAL A 249 11.61 3.82 -10.38
N ASN A 250 10.66 3.01 -10.84
CA ASN A 250 10.67 2.30 -12.12
C ASN A 250 9.32 2.43 -12.82
N VAL A 251 9.28 2.20 -14.13
CA VAL A 251 8.00 2.16 -14.85
C VAL A 251 7.21 0.93 -14.38
N PRO A 252 6.00 1.10 -13.80
CA PRO A 252 5.22 -0.04 -13.34
C PRO A 252 4.81 -0.95 -14.49
N ASP A 253 4.70 -2.24 -14.19
CA ASP A 253 4.19 -3.23 -15.13
C ASP A 253 2.69 -3.00 -15.38
N LYS A 254 2.22 -3.29 -16.59
CA LYS A 254 0.83 -3.13 -17.04
C LYS A 254 0.04 -4.43 -17.08
N ALA A 255 0.54 -5.50 -16.46
CA ALA A 255 -0.13 -6.78 -16.33
C ALA A 255 -1.50 -6.62 -15.64
N LEU A 256 -1.57 -5.80 -14.60
CA LEU A 256 -2.80 -5.49 -13.87
C LEU A 256 -3.21 -4.03 -14.05
N ARG A 257 -4.45 -3.70 -13.65
CA ARG A 257 -4.82 -2.29 -13.52
C ARG A 257 -3.96 -1.68 -12.42
N PRO A 258 -3.60 -0.38 -12.52
CA PRO A 258 -2.59 0.16 -11.62
C PRO A 258 -2.94 0.06 -10.13
N LYS A 259 -4.23 0.17 -9.80
CA LYS A 259 -4.74 0.08 -8.41
C LYS A 259 -5.40 -1.25 -8.07
N ASP A 260 -5.16 -2.30 -8.86
CA ASP A 260 -5.48 -3.65 -8.39
C ASP A 260 -4.64 -3.94 -7.14
N ILE A 261 -5.29 -4.45 -6.10
CA ILE A 261 -4.64 -4.79 -4.83
C ILE A 261 -3.97 -6.15 -5.00
N VAL A 262 -2.72 -6.25 -4.54
CA VAL A 262 -1.97 -7.50 -4.49
C VAL A 262 -1.43 -7.72 -3.08
N LEU A 263 -1.33 -8.99 -2.67
CA LEU A 263 -0.49 -9.40 -1.56
C LEU A 263 0.90 -9.68 -2.12
N GLY A 264 1.86 -8.83 -1.81
CA GLY A 264 3.26 -9.03 -2.15
C GLY A 264 3.99 -9.84 -1.08
N VAL A 265 4.70 -10.89 -1.48
CA VAL A 265 5.56 -11.72 -0.62
C VAL A 265 7.01 -11.41 -0.96
N VAL A 266 7.80 -11.05 0.06
CA VAL A 266 9.24 -10.79 -0.05
C VAL A 266 10.00 -11.85 0.73
N THR A 267 10.98 -12.48 0.09
CA THR A 267 11.91 -13.44 0.71
C THR A 267 13.34 -13.00 0.46
N GLU A 268 14.32 -13.66 1.08
CA GLU A 268 15.74 -13.33 0.86
C GLU A 268 16.19 -13.47 -0.61
N THR A 269 15.53 -14.35 -1.37
CA THR A 269 15.98 -14.77 -2.71
C THR A 269 14.99 -14.41 -3.83
N GLY A 270 13.83 -13.85 -3.51
CA GLY A 270 12.84 -13.49 -4.53
C GLY A 270 11.60 -12.79 -3.99
N THR A 271 10.81 -12.27 -4.91
CA THR A 271 9.55 -11.58 -4.63
C THR A 271 8.44 -12.06 -5.56
N LYS A 272 7.22 -12.24 -5.03
CA LYS A 272 6.05 -12.62 -5.83
C LYS A 272 4.80 -11.90 -5.33
N ALA A 273 3.96 -11.43 -6.24
CA ALA A 273 2.65 -10.86 -5.93
C ALA A 273 1.52 -11.84 -6.22
N TYR A 274 0.48 -11.79 -5.38
CA TYR A 274 -0.71 -12.63 -5.47
C TYR A 274 -1.98 -11.80 -5.48
N GLN A 275 -2.91 -12.10 -6.39
CA GLN A 275 -4.28 -11.60 -6.31
C GLN A 275 -5.18 -12.57 -5.53
N GLU A 276 -6.14 -12.04 -4.76
CA GLU A 276 -7.13 -12.84 -4.00
C GLU A 276 -7.90 -13.81 -4.89
N GLY A 277 -8.55 -13.30 -5.94
CA GLY A 277 -9.42 -14.10 -6.81
C GLY A 277 -8.71 -15.37 -7.35
N PRO A 278 -7.53 -15.26 -7.97
CA PRO A 278 -6.76 -16.41 -8.46
C PRO A 278 -6.34 -17.41 -7.38
N VAL A 279 -6.06 -16.97 -6.14
CA VAL A 279 -5.76 -17.89 -5.03
C VAL A 279 -7.02 -18.66 -4.65
N VAL A 280 -8.15 -17.96 -4.51
CA VAL A 280 -9.43 -18.56 -4.15
C VAL A 280 -9.93 -19.51 -5.25
N GLU A 281 -9.98 -19.05 -6.50
CA GLU A 281 -10.65 -19.77 -7.59
C GLU A 281 -9.81 -20.90 -8.19
N PHE A 282 -8.49 -20.69 -8.39
CA PHE A 282 -7.66 -21.65 -9.12
C PHE A 282 -6.88 -22.59 -8.19
N SER A 283 -6.66 -22.17 -6.94
CA SER A 283 -5.97 -22.99 -5.93
C SER A 283 -6.90 -23.45 -4.81
N GLY A 284 -8.21 -23.23 -4.91
CA GLY A 284 -9.16 -23.65 -3.87
C GLY A 284 -8.87 -23.02 -2.50
N SER A 285 -8.44 -21.75 -2.50
CA SER A 285 -8.02 -20.98 -1.32
C SER A 285 -6.69 -21.39 -0.67
N VAL A 286 -5.95 -22.36 -1.21
CA VAL A 286 -4.61 -22.77 -0.70
C VAL A 286 -3.62 -22.94 -1.84
N LYS A 287 -2.62 -22.08 -1.90
CA LYS A 287 -1.54 -22.12 -2.88
C LYS A 287 -0.22 -22.45 -2.17
N ASN A 288 0.19 -23.71 -2.24
CA ASN A 288 1.58 -24.08 -1.97
C ASN A 288 2.43 -23.60 -3.15
N ASP A 289 3.43 -22.79 -2.86
CA ASP A 289 4.24 -22.12 -3.87
C ASP A 289 5.71 -22.06 -3.44
N VAL A 290 6.53 -21.52 -4.33
CA VAL A 290 7.92 -21.15 -4.07
C VAL A 290 8.11 -19.70 -4.47
N VAL A 291 8.71 -18.91 -3.58
CA VAL A 291 9.12 -17.53 -3.84
C VAL A 291 10.63 -17.47 -3.67
N GLY A 292 11.36 -17.25 -4.77
CA GLY A 292 12.81 -17.44 -4.80
C GLY A 292 13.16 -18.91 -4.51
N GLU A 293 13.78 -19.16 -3.37
CA GLU A 293 14.14 -20.49 -2.86
C GLU A 293 13.29 -20.91 -1.64
N THR A 294 12.38 -20.05 -1.18
CA THR A 294 11.57 -20.30 0.02
C THR A 294 10.25 -20.95 -0.35
N ASN A 295 9.95 -22.11 0.26
CA ASN A 295 8.63 -22.74 0.17
C ASN A 295 7.63 -21.94 0.99
N VAL A 296 6.57 -21.44 0.34
CA VAL A 296 5.54 -20.61 0.96
C VAL A 296 4.17 -21.25 0.79
N VAL A 297 3.28 -21.02 1.75
CA VAL A 297 1.84 -21.23 1.56
C VAL A 297 1.16 -19.88 1.55
N VAL A 298 0.43 -19.59 0.47
CA VAL A 298 -0.48 -18.43 0.39
C VAL A 298 -1.90 -18.95 0.45
N TRP A 299 -2.70 -18.43 1.37
CA TRP A 299 -4.04 -18.95 1.59
C TRP A 299 -5.04 -17.85 1.93
N PHE A 300 -6.30 -18.12 1.63
CA PHE A 300 -7.39 -17.19 1.89
C PHE A 300 -8.18 -17.64 3.12
N ASP A 301 -8.12 -16.82 4.16
CA ASP A 301 -9.00 -16.97 5.32
C ASP A 301 -10.39 -16.48 4.95
N GLY A 302 -11.32 -17.42 4.75
CA GLY A 302 -12.70 -17.10 4.37
C GLY A 302 -13.52 -16.40 5.47
N ASN A 303 -13.13 -16.55 6.74
CA ASN A 303 -13.85 -15.95 7.87
C ASN A 303 -13.53 -14.46 7.98
N GLU A 304 -12.26 -14.10 7.82
CA GLU A 304 -11.80 -12.70 7.87
C GLU A 304 -11.69 -12.04 6.49
N ARG A 305 -11.78 -12.84 5.41
CA ARG A 305 -11.57 -12.44 4.01
C ARG A 305 -10.20 -11.83 3.75
N VAL A 306 -9.15 -12.47 4.26
CA VAL A 306 -7.77 -11.98 4.17
C VAL A 306 -6.89 -13.01 3.48
N LEU A 307 -6.03 -12.56 2.56
CA LEU A 307 -4.91 -13.37 2.07
C LEU A 307 -3.75 -13.33 3.05
N ARG A 308 -3.19 -14.50 3.33
CA ARG A 308 -2.09 -14.71 4.29
C ARG A 308 -0.97 -15.48 3.63
N ALA A 309 0.27 -15.26 4.07
CA ALA A 309 1.41 -16.04 3.62
C ALA A 309 2.33 -16.44 4.79
N HIS A 310 2.79 -17.69 4.75
CA HIS A 310 3.65 -18.29 5.75
C HIS A 310 4.75 -19.12 5.08
N GLU A 311 5.90 -19.23 5.74
CA GLU A 311 6.89 -20.24 5.36
C GLU A 311 6.32 -21.61 5.70
N ARG A 312 6.34 -22.56 4.75
CA ARG A 312 5.78 -23.90 4.97
C ARG A 312 6.82 -25.00 5.13
N GLY A 313 8.09 -24.71 4.84
CA GLY A 313 9.13 -25.74 4.76
C GLY A 313 8.71 -26.84 3.76
N ASP A 314 8.75 -28.10 4.18
CA ASP A 314 8.34 -29.24 3.34
C ASP A 314 6.85 -29.61 3.49
N ILE A 315 6.09 -28.85 4.29
CA ILE A 315 4.68 -29.14 4.59
C ILE A 315 3.83 -28.67 3.41
N GLU A 316 2.92 -29.53 2.96
CA GLU A 316 1.97 -29.23 1.88
C GLU A 316 0.56 -29.09 2.48
N PHE A 317 -0.11 -28.00 2.14
CA PHE A 317 -1.46 -27.71 2.58
C PHE A 317 -2.49 -28.07 1.51
N GLU A 318 -3.63 -28.64 1.89
CA GLU A 318 -4.64 -29.09 0.92
C GLU A 318 -5.92 -28.26 0.92
N SER A 319 -6.31 -27.69 2.06
CA SER A 319 -7.58 -26.97 2.17
C SER A 319 -7.60 -25.96 3.32
N VAL A 320 -8.59 -25.07 3.27
CA VAL A 320 -9.02 -24.24 4.40
C VAL A 320 -10.41 -24.72 4.83
N ASP A 321 -10.56 -25.03 6.11
CA ASP A 321 -11.85 -25.35 6.74
C ASP A 321 -12.08 -24.42 7.94
N ASP A 322 -13.17 -23.66 7.92
CA ASP A 322 -13.55 -22.71 8.98
C ASP A 322 -12.39 -21.80 9.46
N GLY A 323 -11.69 -21.18 8.49
CA GLY A 323 -10.56 -20.27 8.76
C GLY A 323 -9.28 -20.97 9.22
N LYS A 324 -9.21 -22.31 9.13
CA LYS A 324 -8.04 -23.10 9.54
C LYS A 324 -7.45 -23.83 8.35
N LEU A 325 -6.13 -23.83 8.26
CA LEU A 325 -5.43 -24.61 7.26
C LEU A 325 -5.41 -26.09 7.65
N VAL A 326 -5.53 -26.96 6.66
CA VAL A 326 -5.40 -28.40 6.80
C VAL A 326 -4.29 -28.88 5.89
N ASP A 327 -3.30 -29.59 6.46
CA ASP A 327 -2.23 -30.20 5.68
C ASP A 327 -2.64 -31.53 5.04
N VAL A 328 -1.84 -32.02 4.10
CA VAL A 328 -2.08 -33.29 3.39
C VAL A 328 -2.10 -34.53 4.29
N ASP A 329 -1.57 -34.42 5.51
CA ASP A 329 -1.61 -35.48 6.52
C ASP A 329 -2.85 -35.38 7.42
N GLY A 330 -3.67 -34.33 7.24
CA GLY A 330 -4.90 -34.06 7.96
C GLY A 330 -4.72 -33.31 9.29
N ASN A 331 -3.54 -32.74 9.55
CA ASN A 331 -3.37 -31.90 10.73
C ASN A 331 -4.00 -30.53 10.51
N VAL A 332 -4.61 -29.99 11.56
CA VAL A 332 -5.28 -28.69 11.54
C VAL A 332 -4.35 -27.64 12.13
N TRP A 333 -4.24 -26.51 11.43
CA TRP A 333 -3.37 -25.40 11.76
C TRP A 333 -4.19 -24.15 12.04
N THR A 334 -3.84 -23.47 13.12
CA THR A 334 -4.50 -22.23 13.57
C THR A 334 -3.48 -21.11 13.69
N LEU A 335 -3.94 -19.86 13.54
CA LEU A 335 -3.09 -18.70 13.79
C LEU A 335 -2.84 -18.52 15.29
N SER A 336 -1.61 -18.20 15.68
CA SER A 336 -1.32 -17.65 17.00
C SER A 336 -1.95 -16.26 17.12
N ASP A 337 -2.50 -15.95 18.29
CA ASP A 337 -3.25 -14.71 18.52
C ASP A 337 -2.45 -13.43 18.20
N VAL A 338 -1.19 -13.35 18.63
CA VAL A 338 -0.37 -12.13 18.53
C VAL A 338 0.46 -12.11 17.25
N GLU A 339 1.38 -13.05 17.11
CA GLU A 339 2.38 -13.06 16.01
C GLU A 339 1.82 -13.62 14.69
N ARG A 340 0.54 -14.05 14.69
CA ARG A 340 -0.14 -14.67 13.54
C ARG A 340 0.67 -15.78 12.84
N GLU A 341 1.49 -16.49 13.61
CA GLU A 341 2.19 -17.70 13.18
C GLU A 341 1.18 -18.84 12.95
N LEU A 342 1.45 -19.76 12.03
CA LEU A 342 0.65 -20.98 11.90
C LEU A 342 1.15 -22.02 12.92
N VAL A 343 0.25 -22.51 13.76
CA VAL A 343 0.57 -23.43 14.85
C VAL A 343 -0.27 -24.69 14.72
N ASN A 344 0.36 -25.85 14.93
CA ASN A 344 -0.30 -27.12 15.21
C ASN A 344 0.28 -27.77 16.49
N GLU A 345 -0.08 -29.03 16.77
CA GLU A 345 0.40 -29.72 17.98
C GLU A 345 1.92 -29.99 18.00
N ASP A 346 2.56 -30.04 16.84
CA ASP A 346 3.94 -30.50 16.68
C ASP A 346 4.94 -29.36 16.39
N THR A 347 4.50 -28.28 15.72
CA THR A 347 5.38 -27.22 15.26
C THR A 347 4.64 -25.89 15.04
N THR A 348 5.44 -24.84 14.88
CA THR A 348 5.02 -23.48 14.50
C THR A 348 5.73 -23.08 13.21
N LEU A 349 5.03 -22.35 12.35
CA LEU A 349 5.51 -21.80 11.09
C LEU A 349 5.39 -20.28 11.13
N ALA A 350 6.49 -19.61 10.82
CA ALA A 350 6.58 -18.16 10.86
C ALA A 350 5.68 -17.51 9.80
N GLN A 351 5.08 -16.37 10.16
CA GLN A 351 4.46 -15.49 9.19
C GLN A 351 5.54 -14.83 8.32
N LEU A 352 5.31 -14.79 7.01
CA LEU A 352 6.20 -14.06 6.10
C LEU A 352 5.96 -12.55 6.19
N GLN A 353 6.99 -11.78 5.90
CA GLN A 353 6.81 -10.36 5.63
C GLN A 353 6.01 -10.21 4.34
N VAL A 354 4.77 -9.74 4.49
CA VAL A 354 3.87 -9.49 3.37
C VAL A 354 3.50 -8.01 3.31
N GLN A 355 3.22 -7.54 2.11
CA GLN A 355 2.82 -6.16 1.87
C GLN A 355 1.60 -6.12 0.96
N THR A 356 0.49 -5.59 1.48
CA THR A 356 -0.71 -5.34 0.67
C THR A 356 -0.66 -3.92 0.14
N MET A 357 -0.66 -3.77 -1.18
CA MET A 357 -0.56 -2.47 -1.83
C MET A 357 -1.15 -2.49 -3.25
N PHE A 358 -1.24 -1.33 -3.88
CA PHE A 358 -1.60 -1.24 -5.29
C PHE A 358 -0.51 -1.84 -6.21
N TRP A 359 -0.92 -2.44 -7.32
CA TRP A 359 -0.02 -3.08 -8.28
C TRP A 359 1.06 -2.14 -8.81
N PHE A 360 0.73 -0.88 -9.09
CA PHE A 360 1.74 0.06 -9.60
C PHE A 360 2.87 0.28 -8.60
N GLU A 361 2.54 0.23 -7.30
CA GLU A 361 3.50 0.44 -6.20
C GLU A 361 4.46 -0.74 -6.16
N TRP A 362 3.88 -1.94 -6.11
CA TRP A 362 4.60 -3.21 -6.05
C TRP A 362 5.51 -3.41 -7.27
N SER A 363 4.96 -3.30 -8.47
CA SER A 363 5.71 -3.56 -9.71
C SER A 363 6.76 -2.50 -10.04
N SER A 364 6.59 -1.26 -9.53
CA SER A 364 7.66 -0.26 -9.57
C SER A 364 8.81 -0.63 -8.63
N LEU A 365 8.48 -1.10 -7.43
CA LEU A 365 9.47 -1.43 -6.41
C LEU A 365 10.21 -2.75 -6.70
N TYR A 366 9.49 -3.74 -7.23
CA TYR A 366 9.98 -5.08 -7.55
C TYR A 366 9.71 -5.42 -9.02
N PRO A 367 10.45 -4.81 -9.97
CA PRO A 367 10.20 -4.97 -11.41
C PRO A 367 10.45 -6.41 -11.91
N ASP A 368 11.26 -7.19 -11.20
CA ASP A 368 11.54 -8.60 -11.51
C ASP A 368 10.63 -9.56 -10.71
N SER A 369 9.63 -9.04 -9.99
CA SER A 369 8.72 -9.86 -9.18
C SER A 369 7.86 -10.76 -10.05
N GLN A 370 7.74 -12.02 -9.63
CA GLN A 370 6.77 -12.93 -10.24
C GLN A 370 5.34 -12.52 -9.88
N LEU A 371 4.38 -12.92 -10.71
CA LEU A 371 2.97 -12.59 -10.51
C LEU A 371 2.09 -13.83 -10.61
N TYR A 372 1.25 -14.05 -9.60
CA TYR A 372 0.17 -15.03 -9.61
C TYR A 372 -1.19 -14.30 -9.67
N ALA A 373 -1.70 -14.13 -10.88
CA ALA A 373 -2.85 -13.28 -11.16
C ALA A 373 -3.68 -13.70 -12.39
N VAL A 374 -4.86 -13.07 -12.58
CA VAL A 374 -5.56 -13.02 -13.88
C VAL A 374 -5.13 -11.76 -14.61
N VAL A 375 -4.59 -11.93 -15.81
CA VAL A 375 -3.98 -10.84 -16.59
C VAL A 375 -4.87 -10.54 -17.78
N PHE A 376 -5.27 -9.28 -17.96
CA PHE A 376 -6.08 -8.87 -19.10
C PHE A 376 -5.17 -8.34 -20.22
N ARG A 377 -5.20 -8.96 -21.40
CA ARG A 377 -4.48 -8.44 -22.56
C ARG A 377 -5.43 -7.59 -23.39
N LYS A 378 -5.02 -6.34 -23.61
CA LYS A 378 -5.77 -5.36 -24.38
C LYS A 378 -5.23 -5.35 -25.81
N GLY A 379 -6.04 -5.74 -26.81
CA GLY A 379 -5.58 -5.88 -28.19
C GLY A 379 -6.69 -5.91 -29.24
N LEU A 380 -6.32 -5.77 -30.50
CA LEU A 380 -7.22 -5.98 -31.64
C LEU A 380 -7.35 -7.49 -31.89
N VAL A 381 -8.54 -8.04 -31.66
CA VAL A 381 -8.90 -9.42 -32.01
C VAL A 381 -9.95 -9.33 -33.12
N ASP A 382 -9.62 -9.85 -34.30
CA ASP A 382 -10.46 -9.76 -35.51
C ASP A 382 -10.85 -8.33 -35.94
N GLY A 383 -9.97 -7.35 -35.69
CA GLY A 383 -10.23 -5.95 -36.03
C GLY A 383 -11.17 -5.23 -35.05
N GLU A 384 -11.61 -5.90 -33.99
CA GLU A 384 -12.31 -5.30 -32.86
C GLU A 384 -11.37 -5.22 -31.67
N TYR A 385 -11.44 -4.09 -30.96
CA TYR A 385 -10.64 -3.89 -29.78
C TYR A 385 -11.27 -4.67 -28.62
N LYS A 386 -10.63 -5.75 -28.16
CA LYS A 386 -11.15 -6.63 -27.12
C LYS A 386 -10.23 -6.64 -25.89
N LEU A 387 -10.87 -6.72 -24.73
CA LEU A 387 -10.25 -7.15 -23.49
C LEU A 387 -10.50 -8.66 -23.43
N GLU A 388 -9.47 -9.46 -23.70
CA GLU A 388 -9.55 -10.90 -23.44
C GLU A 388 -8.92 -11.18 -22.08
N GLU A 389 -9.69 -11.90 -21.26
CA GLU A 389 -9.23 -12.49 -20.01
C GLU A 389 -8.18 -13.55 -20.36
N GLY A 390 -6.94 -13.35 -19.93
CA GLY A 390 -5.95 -14.41 -19.94
C GLY A 390 -6.30 -15.40 -18.83
N GLU A 391 -6.30 -16.70 -19.13
CA GLU A 391 -6.30 -17.74 -18.10
C GLU A 391 -5.18 -17.43 -17.08
N GLY A 392 -5.41 -17.72 -15.79
CA GLY A 392 -4.44 -17.46 -14.73
C GLY A 392 -3.03 -17.94 -15.10
N ARG A 393 -2.04 -17.05 -14.98
CA ARG A 393 -0.66 -17.34 -15.37
C ARG A 393 0.28 -17.05 -14.23
N GLU A 394 1.32 -17.86 -14.15
CA GLU A 394 2.52 -17.64 -13.37
C GLU A 394 3.58 -17.12 -14.34
N GLU A 395 4.01 -15.88 -14.20
CA GLU A 395 5.14 -15.34 -14.97
C GLU A 395 6.43 -15.65 -14.20
N GLU A 396 7.19 -16.66 -14.64
CA GLU A 396 8.36 -17.18 -13.93
C GLU A 396 9.69 -16.48 -14.27
N ASP A 397 9.74 -15.61 -15.28
CA ASP A 397 10.94 -14.87 -15.65
C ASP A 397 10.52 -13.60 -16.39
N GLY A 398 11.15 -12.45 -16.10
CA GLY A 398 10.91 -11.14 -16.73
C GLY A 398 11.19 -11.07 -18.25
N GLN A 399 10.66 -11.99 -19.05
CA GLN A 399 10.70 -11.97 -20.50
C GLN A 399 9.30 -12.25 -21.08
N HIS A 400 8.73 -11.17 -21.61
CA HIS A 400 7.84 -11.14 -22.78
C HIS A 400 7.34 -12.52 -23.27
N ILE A 401 6.19 -12.96 -22.75
CA ILE A 401 5.45 -14.07 -23.37
C ILE A 401 4.63 -13.50 -24.53
N GLU A 402 5.25 -13.47 -25.71
CA GLU A 402 4.57 -13.36 -26.99
C GLU A 402 3.71 -14.63 -27.15
N VAL A 403 2.40 -14.50 -26.98
CA VAL A 403 1.47 -15.58 -27.33
C VAL A 403 1.38 -15.57 -28.85
N THR A 404 2.17 -16.43 -29.49
CA THR A 404 1.92 -16.83 -30.88
C THR A 404 0.61 -17.62 -30.91
N ASP A 405 -0.50 -16.94 -31.16
CA ASP A 405 -1.68 -17.60 -31.69
C ASP A 405 -1.29 -18.17 -33.09
N PRO A 406 -1.39 -19.50 -33.31
CA PRO A 406 -1.10 -20.11 -34.60
C PRO A 406 -1.98 -19.61 -35.76
N ASN A 407 -3.01 -18.79 -35.49
CA ASN A 407 -3.85 -18.16 -36.50
C ASN A 407 -3.37 -16.76 -36.94
N PHE A 408 -2.44 -16.13 -36.22
CA PHE A 408 -1.94 -14.80 -36.60
C PHE A 408 -0.73 -14.90 -37.54
N GLY A 409 -1.03 -15.02 -38.83
CA GLY A 409 -0.04 -14.93 -39.89
C GLY A 409 0.64 -13.56 -39.96
N LYS A 410 1.99 -13.59 -39.90
CA LYS A 410 2.98 -12.63 -40.43
C LYS A 410 2.49 -11.19 -40.69
N ASN A 411 2.99 -10.25 -39.90
CA ASN A 411 3.20 -8.80 -40.16
C ASN A 411 2.26 -8.13 -41.18
N PRO A 412 1.66 -7.00 -40.77
CA PRO A 412 2.10 -5.78 -41.43
C PRO A 412 2.36 -4.62 -40.46
N LYS A 413 3.44 -3.90 -40.77
CA LYS A 413 3.71 -2.52 -40.34
C LYS A 413 2.44 -1.67 -40.40
N VAL A 414 2.11 -0.94 -39.34
CA VAL A 414 1.24 0.23 -39.45
C VAL A 414 1.74 1.33 -38.51
N GLU A 415 2.00 2.48 -39.14
CA GLU A 415 2.33 3.77 -38.56
C GLU A 415 1.16 4.27 -37.70
N ALA A 416 1.45 4.80 -36.51
CA ALA A 416 0.46 5.46 -35.67
C ALA A 416 0.28 6.91 -36.11
N GLU A 417 -0.92 7.28 -36.57
CA GLU A 417 -1.42 8.65 -36.45
C GLU A 417 -2.23 8.77 -35.16
N VAL A 418 -1.94 9.84 -34.43
CA VAL A 418 -2.54 10.23 -33.16
C VAL A 418 -3.74 11.14 -33.46
N GLU A 419 -4.91 10.82 -32.92
CA GLU A 419 -5.93 11.82 -32.56
C GLU A 419 -6.22 11.74 -31.06
#